data_AF-A0A2T5E371-F1
#
_entry.id   AF-A0A2T5E371-F1
#
_cell.length_a   1.000
_cell.length_b   1.000
_cell.length_c   1.000
_cell.angle_alpha   90.00
_cell.angle_beta   90.00
_cell.angle_gamma   90.00
#
_symmetry.space_group_name_H-M   'P 1'
#
loop_
_entity.id
_entity.type
_entity.pdbx_description
1 polymer ?
#
loop_
_entity_poly.entity_id
_entity_poly.type
_entity_poly.pdbx_seq_one_letter_code
_entity_poly.pdbx_strand_id
1 'polypeptide(L)'
;MKITSSLGSLLASSLSIEIKQRALIELVISTYQPQERTALFQSVTESRRSQLELLFPEHQNKSYSVLFEVMDYRDLIQRYPNTLSAEIALLEQAVGQCYMHWLDFWCECEIAAIKAKSPLNTKSPSFVDLPIKDSAYYGAIVEHIEDAQLVVQTPCHPQGMSISDAIALSNLEVFIKGEKWFEMLPLLHLSQSGKHFILLKHPVDEAFPTLVSSALIQDWSKNGTWLSYAPPFSNEQWHYCLSNHGYDELAKLQLFTPPTLSKCYSLPEFDQQFQLQLSAKHALCEVLRLTVSGKTQQKLYFLYLAQKKMLSLLYQTGYKMGFTIIDQPLILNFYKAIGPKAYLQLGSCDLNGNNLQTYRGLWNIELMLLAFGRVNFHDYRRCLRENKNTAW
;
A
#
# COMPACT_ATOMS: atom_id res chain seq x y z
N MET A 1 12.82 19.40 -27.90
CA MET A 1 13.02 19.13 -29.35
C MET A 1 13.31 17.65 -29.68
N LYS A 2 14.10 16.89 -28.90
CA LYS A 2 14.36 15.46 -29.16
C LYS A 2 13.22 14.51 -28.75
N ILE A 3 12.51 14.81 -27.65
CA ILE A 3 11.42 13.95 -27.18
C ILE A 3 10.17 14.07 -28.05
N THR A 4 9.79 15.27 -28.49
CA THR A 4 8.63 15.50 -29.36
C THR A 4 8.74 14.79 -30.70
N SER A 5 9.93 14.77 -31.32
CA SER A 5 10.17 14.00 -32.55
C SER A 5 10.12 12.50 -32.31
N SER A 6 10.67 12.02 -31.19
CA SER A 6 10.65 10.60 -30.81
C SER A 6 9.23 10.11 -30.53
N LEU A 7 8.42 10.90 -29.81
CA LEU A 7 7.00 10.64 -29.57
C LEU A 7 6.21 10.63 -30.89
N GLY A 8 6.44 11.60 -31.77
CA GLY A 8 5.81 11.64 -33.10
C GLY A 8 6.14 10.39 -33.94
N SER A 9 7.41 9.96 -33.92
CA SER A 9 7.83 8.73 -34.59
C SER A 9 7.17 7.49 -33.99
N LEU A 10 7.05 7.42 -32.66
CA LEU A 10 6.42 6.29 -31.98
C LEU A 10 4.92 6.19 -32.32
N LEU A 11 4.22 7.32 -32.31
CA LEU A 11 2.81 7.46 -32.66
C LEU A 11 2.54 7.04 -34.11
N ALA A 12 3.42 7.42 -35.05
CA ALA A 12 3.29 7.10 -36.46
C ALA A 12 3.70 5.65 -36.80
N SER A 13 4.35 4.94 -35.86
CA SER A 13 4.84 3.58 -36.12
C SER A 13 3.73 2.53 -36.12
N SER A 14 3.89 1.50 -36.96
CA SER A 14 3.04 0.31 -37.02
C SER A 14 3.50 -0.82 -36.08
N LEU A 15 4.33 -0.49 -35.08
CA LEU A 15 4.83 -1.44 -34.09
C LEU A 15 3.67 -2.01 -33.25
N SER A 16 3.85 -3.24 -32.74
CA SER A 16 2.90 -3.82 -31.80
C SER A 16 2.83 -2.98 -30.51
N ILE A 17 1.73 -3.11 -29.77
CA ILE A 17 1.49 -2.36 -28.54
C ILE A 17 2.62 -2.60 -27.52
N GLU A 18 3.09 -3.85 -27.38
CA GLU A 18 4.13 -4.23 -26.42
C GLU A 18 5.47 -3.56 -26.74
N ILE A 19 5.82 -3.46 -28.03
CA ILE A 19 7.03 -2.77 -28.47
C ILE A 19 6.89 -1.26 -28.22
N LYS A 20 5.71 -0.69 -28.50
CA LYS A 20 5.45 0.73 -28.24
C LYS A 20 5.52 1.07 -26.75
N GLN A 21 4.90 0.25 -25.89
CA GLN A 21 4.95 0.38 -24.44
C GLN A 21 6.41 0.43 -23.95
N ARG A 22 7.22 -0.55 -24.36
CA ARG A 22 8.63 -0.60 -23.97
C ARG A 22 9.41 0.63 -24.43
N ALA A 23 9.27 1.01 -25.70
CA ALA A 23 9.94 2.18 -26.25
C ALA A 23 9.50 3.48 -25.55
N LEU A 24 8.22 3.61 -25.20
CA LEU A 24 7.69 4.77 -24.48
C LEU A 24 8.25 4.88 -23.07
N ILE A 25 8.29 3.77 -22.33
CA ILE A 25 8.88 3.69 -20.99
C ILE A 25 10.37 4.08 -21.06
N GLU A 26 11.13 3.46 -21.98
CA GLU A 26 12.56 3.74 -22.16
C GLU A 26 12.81 5.21 -22.52
N LEU A 27 11.97 5.80 -23.37
CA LEU A 27 12.03 7.21 -23.75
C LEU A 27 11.81 8.14 -22.53
N VAL A 28 10.78 7.89 -21.72
CA VAL A 28 10.49 8.70 -20.54
C VAL A 28 11.58 8.57 -19.48
N ILE A 29 12.03 7.35 -19.18
CA ILE A 29 13.09 7.10 -18.18
C ILE A 29 14.43 7.73 -18.60
N SER A 30 14.77 7.69 -19.89
CA SER A 30 16.02 8.28 -20.40
C SER A 30 15.96 9.80 -20.55
N THR A 31 14.76 10.38 -20.69
CA THR A 31 14.60 11.82 -20.88
C THR A 31 14.51 12.60 -19.57
N TYR A 32 13.79 12.09 -18.58
CA TYR A 32 13.51 12.82 -17.33
C TYR A 32 14.25 12.22 -16.15
N GLN A 33 14.88 13.08 -15.33
CA GLN A 33 15.42 12.67 -14.03
C GLN A 33 14.30 12.24 -13.07
N PRO A 34 14.58 11.45 -12.02
CA PRO A 34 13.53 10.93 -11.13
C PRO A 34 12.59 12.00 -10.54
N GLN A 35 13.12 13.17 -10.18
CA GLN A 35 12.32 14.28 -9.64
C GLN A 35 11.46 14.95 -10.72
N GLU A 36 12.02 15.18 -11.90
CA GLU A 36 11.30 15.74 -13.06
C GLU A 36 10.19 14.80 -13.51
N ARG A 37 10.48 13.50 -13.54
CA ARG A 37 9.52 12.45 -13.88
C ARG A 37 8.36 12.39 -12.88
N THR A 38 8.66 12.46 -11.58
CA THR A 38 7.63 12.53 -10.53
C THR A 38 6.74 13.75 -10.72
N ALA A 39 7.34 14.93 -10.94
CA ALA A 39 6.59 16.17 -11.15
C ALA A 39 5.72 16.13 -12.42
N LEU A 40 6.25 15.56 -13.51
CA LEU A 40 5.49 15.32 -14.74
C LEU A 40 4.27 14.44 -14.48
N PHE A 41 4.46 13.29 -13.83
CA PHE A 41 3.36 12.38 -13.55
C PHE A 41 2.29 12.98 -12.63
N GLN A 42 2.71 13.69 -11.58
CA GLN A 42 1.80 14.35 -10.65
C GLN A 42 1.00 15.46 -11.33
N SER A 43 1.65 16.36 -12.07
CA SER A 43 0.97 17.49 -12.74
C SER A 43 -0.09 17.05 -13.75
N VAL A 44 0.20 16.02 -14.55
CA VAL A 44 -0.78 15.45 -15.48
C VAL A 44 -1.92 14.76 -14.73
N THR A 45 -1.60 14.00 -13.67
CA THR A 45 -2.61 13.32 -12.84
C THR A 45 -3.57 14.32 -12.20
N GLU A 46 -3.05 15.39 -11.60
CA GLU A 46 -3.86 16.43 -10.95
C GLU A 46 -4.73 17.16 -11.98
N SER A 47 -4.16 17.52 -13.14
CA SER A 47 -4.91 18.15 -14.23
C SER A 47 -6.07 17.26 -14.71
N ARG A 48 -5.82 15.97 -14.94
CA ARG A 48 -6.84 15.02 -15.40
C ARG A 48 -7.86 14.71 -14.33
N ARG A 49 -7.44 14.59 -13.08
CA ARG A 49 -8.33 14.44 -11.94
C ARG A 49 -9.32 15.59 -11.86
N SER A 50 -8.85 16.85 -11.81
CA SER A 50 -9.73 18.01 -11.72
C SER A 50 -10.69 18.09 -12.91
N GLN A 51 -10.25 17.72 -14.11
CA GLN A 51 -11.09 17.68 -15.29
C GLN A 51 -12.17 16.59 -15.20
N LEU A 52 -11.81 15.38 -14.76
CA LEU A 52 -12.76 14.28 -14.58
C LEU A 52 -13.77 14.57 -13.47
N GLU A 53 -13.35 15.18 -12.36
CA GLU A 53 -14.26 15.63 -11.29
C GLU A 53 -15.24 16.70 -11.77
N LEU A 54 -14.82 17.58 -12.70
CA LEU A 54 -15.72 18.56 -13.33
C LEU A 54 -16.73 17.92 -14.29
N LEU A 55 -16.30 16.91 -15.05
CA LEU A 55 -17.15 16.21 -16.02
C LEU A 55 -18.11 15.22 -15.35
N PHE A 56 -17.69 14.61 -14.25
CA PHE A 56 -18.41 13.57 -13.50
C PHE A 56 -18.42 13.89 -11.99
N PRO A 57 -19.16 14.94 -11.55
CA PRO A 57 -19.15 15.38 -10.14
C PRO A 57 -19.55 14.29 -9.14
N GLU A 58 -20.38 13.33 -9.56
CA GLU A 58 -20.79 12.19 -8.74
C GLU A 58 -19.63 11.23 -8.40
N HIS A 59 -18.48 11.35 -9.08
CA HIS A 59 -17.27 10.57 -8.86
C HIS A 59 -16.21 11.30 -8.01
N GLN A 60 -16.46 12.53 -7.55
CA GLN A 60 -15.46 13.38 -6.87
C GLN A 60 -14.82 12.74 -5.62
N ASN A 61 -15.57 11.90 -4.90
CA ASN A 61 -15.09 11.24 -3.69
C ASN A 61 -14.67 9.78 -3.92
N LYS A 62 -14.59 9.34 -5.18
CA LYS A 62 -14.21 7.96 -5.53
C LYS A 62 -12.70 7.82 -5.63
N SER A 63 -12.24 6.57 -5.58
CA SER A 63 -10.84 6.21 -5.81
C SER A 63 -10.38 6.56 -7.23
N TYR A 64 -9.07 6.70 -7.41
CA TYR A 64 -8.43 6.98 -8.68
C TYR A 64 -8.70 5.89 -9.73
N SER A 65 -8.77 4.62 -9.31
CA SER A 65 -9.14 3.52 -10.21
C SER A 65 -10.53 3.70 -10.82
N VAL A 66 -11.51 4.12 -10.00
CA VAL A 66 -12.86 4.39 -10.47
C VAL A 66 -12.90 5.67 -11.32
N LEU A 67 -12.26 6.75 -10.86
CA LEU A 67 -12.30 8.05 -11.53
C LEU A 67 -11.63 8.00 -12.92
N PHE A 68 -10.47 7.36 -13.05
CA PHE A 68 -9.72 7.30 -14.32
C PHE A 68 -10.26 6.26 -15.30
N GLU A 69 -11.19 5.41 -14.89
CA GLU A 69 -11.88 4.42 -15.76
C GLU A 69 -13.29 4.87 -16.18
N VAL A 70 -13.77 6.03 -15.70
CA VAL A 70 -15.11 6.56 -16.06
C VAL A 70 -15.26 6.88 -17.56
N MET A 71 -14.13 7.14 -18.25
CA MET A 71 -14.07 7.40 -19.67
C MET A 71 -12.80 6.76 -20.26
N ASP A 72 -12.87 6.20 -21.47
CA ASP A 72 -11.68 5.74 -22.20
C ASP A 72 -10.68 6.90 -22.32
N TYR A 73 -9.43 6.65 -21.92
CA TYR A 73 -8.44 7.71 -21.82
C TYR A 73 -8.13 8.38 -23.17
N ARG A 74 -8.25 7.65 -24.29
CA ARG A 74 -8.11 8.25 -25.64
C ARG A 74 -9.24 9.22 -25.93
N ASP A 75 -10.47 8.85 -25.59
CA ASP A 75 -11.64 9.71 -25.74
C ASP A 75 -11.50 10.97 -24.86
N LEU A 76 -11.01 10.82 -23.63
CA LEU A 76 -10.74 11.94 -22.72
C LEU A 76 -9.75 12.92 -23.33
N ILE A 77 -8.60 12.45 -23.81
CA ILE A 77 -7.56 13.30 -24.41
C ILE A 77 -8.05 13.96 -25.70
N GLN A 78 -8.83 13.25 -26.53
CA GLN A 78 -9.32 13.77 -27.80
C GLN A 78 -10.41 14.83 -27.62
N ARG A 79 -11.38 14.59 -26.74
CA ARG A 79 -12.52 15.50 -26.52
C ARG A 79 -12.15 16.67 -25.62
N TYR A 80 -11.23 16.44 -24.68
CA TYR A 80 -10.82 17.42 -23.70
C TYR A 80 -9.28 17.50 -23.60
N PRO A 81 -8.59 18.07 -24.60
CA PRO A 81 -7.13 18.20 -24.57
C PRO A 81 -6.63 18.95 -23.32
N ASN A 82 -5.47 18.56 -22.78
CA ASN A 82 -4.87 19.29 -21.67
C ASN A 82 -4.36 20.67 -22.14
N THR A 83 -4.17 21.59 -21.20
CA THR A 83 -3.61 22.94 -21.45
C THR A 83 -2.14 23.07 -21.03
N LEU A 84 -1.47 21.97 -20.69
CA LEU A 84 -0.12 21.96 -20.10
C LEU A 84 0.94 22.33 -21.14
N SER A 85 1.32 21.41 -22.02
CA SER A 85 2.28 21.68 -23.09
C SER A 85 2.07 20.75 -24.28
N ALA A 86 2.55 21.15 -25.46
CA ALA A 86 2.48 20.31 -26.66
C ALA A 86 3.25 18.99 -26.49
N GLU A 87 4.33 18.99 -25.72
CA GLU A 87 5.09 17.78 -25.39
C GLU A 87 4.26 16.82 -24.54
N ILE A 88 3.59 17.32 -23.50
CA ILE A 88 2.72 16.52 -22.63
C ILE A 88 1.51 16.01 -23.41
N ALA A 89 0.92 16.82 -24.29
CA ALA A 89 -0.18 16.38 -25.14
C ALA A 89 0.22 15.21 -26.06
N LEU A 90 1.42 15.27 -26.67
CA LEU A 90 1.96 14.17 -27.48
C LEU A 90 2.25 12.92 -26.63
N LEU A 91 2.77 13.12 -25.42
CA LEU A 91 3.02 12.02 -24.48
C LEU A 91 1.71 11.32 -24.10
N GLU A 92 0.69 12.07 -23.70
CA GLU A 92 -0.63 11.52 -23.37
C GLU A 92 -1.25 10.79 -24.57
N GLN A 93 -1.11 11.30 -25.79
CA GLN A 93 -1.54 10.57 -27.00
C GLN A 93 -0.83 9.22 -27.15
N ALA A 94 0.49 9.19 -26.93
CA ALA A 94 1.27 7.95 -27.00
C ALA A 94 0.84 6.96 -25.90
N VAL A 95 0.57 7.47 -24.69
CA VAL A 95 0.04 6.69 -23.58
C VAL A 95 -1.34 6.13 -23.91
N GLY A 96 -2.26 6.92 -24.43
CA GLY A 96 -3.61 6.47 -24.81
C GLY A 96 -3.61 5.38 -25.88
N GLN A 97 -2.60 5.29 -26.73
CA GLN A 97 -2.46 4.17 -27.68
C GLN A 97 -1.98 2.86 -27.01
N CYS A 98 -1.36 2.94 -25.84
CA CYS A 98 -0.60 1.85 -25.25
C CYS A 98 -1.12 1.37 -23.89
N TYR A 99 -1.84 2.21 -23.14
CA TYR A 99 -2.29 1.96 -21.78
C TYR A 99 -3.76 2.31 -21.63
N MET A 100 -4.44 1.67 -20.67
CA MET A 100 -5.86 1.95 -20.41
C MET A 100 -6.05 3.38 -19.92
N HIS A 101 -5.16 3.85 -19.04
CA HIS A 101 -5.13 5.24 -18.59
C HIS A 101 -3.73 5.66 -18.11
N TRP A 102 -3.57 6.96 -17.84
CA TRP A 102 -2.33 7.59 -17.36
C TRP A 102 -1.65 6.89 -16.18
N LEU A 103 -2.42 6.41 -15.20
CA LEU A 103 -1.89 5.88 -13.95
C LEU A 103 -1.23 4.49 -14.11
N ASP A 104 -1.68 3.70 -15.08
CA ASP A 104 -1.03 2.44 -15.45
C ASP A 104 0.36 2.72 -16.03
N PHE A 105 0.45 3.72 -16.91
CA PHE A 105 1.70 4.11 -17.52
C PHE A 105 2.69 4.63 -16.47
N TRP A 106 2.23 5.48 -15.54
CA TRP A 106 3.06 5.91 -14.42
C TRP A 106 3.59 4.72 -13.61
N CYS A 107 2.71 3.79 -13.23
CA CYS A 107 3.11 2.59 -12.49
C CYS A 107 4.20 1.77 -13.21
N GLU A 108 4.00 1.49 -14.51
CA GLU A 108 4.97 0.73 -15.30
C GLU A 108 6.30 1.47 -15.49
N CYS A 109 6.28 2.80 -15.61
CA CYS A 109 7.50 3.61 -15.63
C CYS A 109 8.30 3.49 -14.32
N GLU A 110 7.65 3.54 -13.16
CA GLU A 110 8.35 3.40 -11.88
C GLU A 110 8.88 1.97 -11.65
N ILE A 111 8.10 0.94 -12.04
CA ILE A 111 8.56 -0.46 -12.02
C ILE A 111 9.83 -0.61 -12.89
N ALA A 112 9.79 -0.10 -14.12
CA ALA A 112 10.91 -0.20 -15.05
C ALA A 112 12.13 0.60 -14.56
N ALA A 113 11.93 1.78 -13.98
CA ALA A 113 13.00 2.60 -13.44
C ALA A 113 13.72 1.90 -12.27
N ILE A 114 12.99 1.20 -11.39
CA ILE A 114 13.59 0.41 -10.32
C ILE A 114 14.35 -0.79 -10.90
N LYS A 115 13.72 -1.56 -11.80
CA LYS A 115 14.34 -2.75 -12.40
C LYS A 115 15.60 -2.42 -13.20
N ALA A 116 15.66 -1.24 -13.82
CA ALA A 116 16.84 -0.77 -14.58
C ALA A 116 18.09 -0.59 -13.69
N LYS A 117 17.94 -0.29 -12.40
CA LYS A 117 19.07 -0.20 -11.44
C LYS A 117 19.68 -1.56 -11.12
N SER A 118 18.88 -2.63 -11.24
CA SER A 118 19.26 -4.01 -10.87
C SER A 118 18.85 -4.97 -11.98
N PRO A 119 19.49 -4.92 -13.17
CA PRO A 119 19.07 -5.71 -14.32
C PRO A 119 19.22 -7.22 -14.05
N LEU A 120 18.28 -8.01 -14.57
CA LEU A 120 18.34 -9.48 -14.47
C LEU A 120 19.57 -10.00 -15.21
N ASN A 121 20.30 -10.92 -14.58
CA ASN A 121 21.39 -11.62 -15.22
C ASN A 121 20.85 -12.88 -15.93
N THR A 122 21.50 -13.30 -17.01
CA THR A 122 21.20 -14.58 -17.69
C THR A 122 21.33 -15.80 -16.78
N LYS A 123 22.05 -15.66 -15.66
CA LYS A 123 22.23 -16.68 -14.62
C LYS A 123 21.23 -16.56 -13.46
N SER A 124 20.37 -15.55 -13.46
CA SER A 124 19.37 -15.40 -12.39
C SER A 124 18.40 -16.58 -12.42
N PRO A 125 18.08 -17.17 -11.26
CA PRO A 125 17.15 -18.29 -11.21
C PRO A 125 15.78 -17.84 -11.73
N SER A 126 15.10 -18.72 -12.47
CA SER A 126 13.76 -18.42 -12.99
C SER A 126 12.67 -18.43 -11.91
N PHE A 127 12.98 -18.99 -10.74
CA PHE A 127 12.05 -19.15 -9.64
C PHE A 127 12.77 -19.13 -8.29
N VAL A 128 12.16 -18.49 -7.30
CA VAL A 128 12.61 -18.49 -5.91
C VAL A 128 11.72 -19.46 -5.12
N ASP A 129 12.33 -20.46 -4.47
CA ASP A 129 11.57 -21.35 -3.59
C ASP A 129 11.12 -20.62 -2.32
N LEU A 130 9.84 -20.79 -1.98
CA LEU A 130 9.13 -20.06 -0.94
C LEU A 130 8.32 -21.06 -0.11
N PRO A 131 8.98 -21.78 0.83
CA PRO A 131 8.35 -22.85 1.60
C PRO A 131 7.32 -22.30 2.59
N ILE A 132 6.27 -23.08 2.88
CA ILE A 132 5.29 -22.78 3.94
C ILE A 132 5.82 -23.32 5.27
N LYS A 133 6.83 -22.64 5.82
CA LYS A 133 7.50 -23.05 7.07
C LYS A 133 8.00 -21.83 7.85
N ASP A 134 7.49 -21.61 9.06
CA ASP A 134 7.76 -20.38 9.82
C ASP A 134 9.26 -20.15 10.07
N SER A 135 10.03 -21.23 10.25
CA SER A 135 11.48 -21.17 10.50
C SER A 135 12.31 -20.82 9.26
N ALA A 136 11.72 -20.82 8.06
CA ALA A 136 12.41 -20.38 6.86
C ALA A 136 12.45 -18.85 6.73
N TYR A 137 11.74 -18.13 7.61
CA TYR A 137 11.61 -16.68 7.56
C TYR A 137 11.91 -16.02 8.90
N TYR A 138 12.37 -14.78 8.81
CA TYR A 138 12.60 -13.90 9.94
C TYR A 138 12.01 -12.52 9.66
N GLY A 139 11.54 -11.86 10.72
CA GLY A 139 11.04 -10.50 10.67
C GLY A 139 12.06 -9.53 11.25
N ALA A 140 12.10 -8.31 10.73
CA ALA A 140 12.88 -7.21 11.31
C ALA A 140 12.10 -5.90 11.19
N ILE A 141 12.35 -4.96 12.10
CA ILE A 141 11.97 -3.54 11.94
C ILE A 141 13.24 -2.78 11.59
N VAL A 142 13.19 -2.01 10.51
CA VAL A 142 14.29 -1.15 10.05
C VAL A 142 13.80 0.29 10.14
N GLU A 143 14.47 1.11 10.97
CA GLU A 143 14.07 2.50 11.26
C GLU A 143 14.15 3.42 10.04
N HIS A 144 15.17 3.22 9.21
CA HIS A 144 15.49 4.02 8.03
C HIS A 144 15.90 3.10 6.88
N ILE A 145 14.93 2.63 6.09
CA ILE A 145 15.19 1.73 4.96
C ILE A 145 15.99 2.40 3.83
N GLU A 146 15.94 3.73 3.76
CA GLU A 146 16.67 4.55 2.79
C GLU A 146 18.20 4.47 3.00
N ASP A 147 18.65 4.31 4.24
CA ASP A 147 20.06 4.28 4.62
C ASP A 147 20.59 2.85 4.83
N ALA A 148 19.68 1.87 4.87
CA ALA A 148 20.00 0.49 5.16
C ALA A 148 20.84 -0.15 4.04
N GLN A 149 22.00 -0.70 4.39
CA GLN A 149 22.89 -1.44 3.47
C GLN A 149 22.39 -2.86 3.17
N LEU A 150 21.11 -3.14 3.42
CA LEU A 150 20.51 -4.45 3.23
C LEU A 150 20.16 -4.65 1.75
N VAL A 151 20.82 -5.63 1.12
CA VAL A 151 20.53 -6.06 -0.24
C VAL A 151 19.64 -7.30 -0.21
N VAL A 152 18.53 -7.25 -0.94
CA VAL A 152 17.53 -8.32 -1.00
C VAL A 152 17.11 -8.57 -2.45
N GLN A 153 16.44 -9.69 -2.69
CA GLN A 153 15.72 -9.96 -3.93
C GLN A 153 14.21 -10.06 -3.65
N THR A 154 13.39 -10.01 -4.70
CA THR A 154 11.94 -10.24 -4.58
C THR A 154 11.54 -11.50 -5.38
N PRO A 155 10.38 -12.14 -5.11
CA PRO A 155 9.95 -13.33 -5.84
C PRO A 155 9.76 -13.11 -7.35
N CYS A 156 9.42 -11.89 -7.75
CA CYS A 156 9.18 -11.45 -9.13
C CYS A 156 10.44 -10.89 -9.81
N HIS A 157 11.50 -10.59 -9.05
CA HIS A 157 12.75 -10.02 -9.56
C HIS A 157 13.93 -10.62 -8.77
N PRO A 158 14.42 -11.81 -9.18
CA PRO A 158 15.47 -12.56 -8.48
C PRO A 158 16.87 -11.97 -8.76
N GLN A 159 17.04 -10.70 -8.43
CA GLN A 159 18.28 -9.95 -8.51
C GLN A 159 18.41 -9.07 -7.28
N GLY A 160 19.62 -8.97 -6.73
CA GLY A 160 19.90 -8.14 -5.56
C GLY A 160 19.67 -6.66 -5.85
N MET A 161 18.88 -6.02 -4.99
CA MET A 161 18.61 -4.57 -4.97
C MET A 161 18.56 -4.07 -3.51
N SER A 162 18.59 -2.75 -3.32
CA SER A 162 18.40 -2.19 -1.97
C SER A 162 17.04 -2.55 -1.40
N ILE A 163 16.93 -2.66 -0.08
CA ILE A 163 15.65 -2.91 0.58
C ILE A 163 14.60 -1.84 0.25
N SER A 164 15.01 -0.58 0.10
CA SER A 164 14.13 0.52 -0.31
C SER A 164 13.52 0.33 -1.70
N ASP A 165 14.34 -0.07 -2.68
CA ASP A 165 13.87 -0.36 -4.03
C ASP A 165 13.01 -1.64 -4.06
N ALA A 166 13.34 -2.66 -3.26
CA ALA A 166 12.57 -3.90 -3.16
C ALA A 166 11.16 -3.71 -2.58
N ILE A 167 11.03 -2.86 -1.55
CA ILE A 167 9.73 -2.53 -0.94
C ILE A 167 8.89 -1.71 -1.94
N ALA A 168 9.49 -0.71 -2.58
CA ALA A 168 8.81 0.08 -3.60
C ALA A 168 8.32 -0.77 -4.77
N LEU A 169 9.17 -1.65 -5.29
CA LEU A 169 8.81 -2.59 -6.36
C LEU A 169 7.67 -3.52 -5.94
N SER A 170 7.74 -4.09 -4.73
CA SER A 170 6.68 -4.96 -4.21
C SER A 170 5.34 -4.22 -4.09
N ASN A 171 5.36 -2.97 -3.61
CA ASN A 171 4.15 -2.15 -3.48
C ASN A 171 3.56 -1.75 -4.84
N LEU A 172 4.41 -1.42 -5.82
CA LEU A 172 3.99 -1.12 -7.19
C LEU A 172 3.32 -2.33 -7.84
N GLU A 173 3.92 -3.52 -7.74
CA GLU A 173 3.37 -4.71 -8.38
C GLU A 173 2.12 -5.26 -7.68
N VAL A 174 2.07 -5.20 -6.34
CA VAL A 174 0.94 -5.75 -5.57
C VAL A 174 -0.19 -4.74 -5.43
N PHE A 175 0.03 -3.60 -4.77
CA PHE A 175 -1.06 -2.67 -4.47
C PHE A 175 -1.50 -1.86 -5.69
N ILE A 176 -0.54 -1.29 -6.42
CA ILE A 176 -0.87 -0.36 -7.49
C ILE A 176 -1.31 -1.13 -8.73
N LYS A 177 -0.46 -2.02 -9.25
CA LYS A 177 -0.77 -2.79 -10.46
C LYS A 177 -1.80 -3.91 -10.21
N GLY A 178 -1.68 -4.63 -9.09
CA GLY A 178 -2.57 -5.75 -8.77
C GLY A 178 -3.93 -5.30 -8.26
N GLU A 179 -3.95 -4.42 -7.25
CA GLU A 179 -5.16 -4.00 -6.55
C GLU A 179 -5.69 -2.62 -6.98
N LYS A 180 -5.05 -1.96 -7.96
CA LYS A 180 -5.44 -0.65 -8.51
C LYS A 180 -5.49 0.51 -7.49
N TRP A 181 -4.67 0.46 -6.43
CA TRP A 181 -4.53 1.54 -5.44
C TRP A 181 -3.64 2.68 -5.95
N PHE A 182 -4.06 3.37 -7.01
CA PHE A 182 -3.26 4.39 -7.68
C PHE A 182 -2.99 5.64 -6.82
N GLU A 183 -3.75 5.88 -5.77
CA GLU A 183 -3.51 6.93 -4.76
C GLU A 183 -2.13 6.79 -4.10
N MET A 184 -1.54 5.60 -4.16
CA MET A 184 -0.20 5.35 -3.64
C MET A 184 0.92 5.88 -4.54
N LEU A 185 0.67 6.13 -5.84
CA LEU A 185 1.71 6.57 -6.79
C LEU A 185 2.37 7.90 -6.38
N PRO A 186 1.62 8.98 -6.06
CA PRO A 186 2.24 10.23 -5.57
C PRO A 186 3.00 10.05 -4.25
N LEU A 187 2.69 8.99 -3.52
CA LEU A 187 3.22 8.68 -2.19
C LEU A 187 4.22 7.51 -2.24
N LEU A 188 4.81 7.23 -3.40
CA LEU A 188 5.76 6.12 -3.57
C LEU A 188 7.00 6.27 -2.68
N HIS A 189 7.42 7.51 -2.41
CA HIS A 189 8.54 7.80 -1.51
C HIS A 189 8.37 7.18 -0.11
N LEU A 190 7.14 7.03 0.39
CA LEU A 190 6.87 6.37 1.68
C LEU A 190 7.16 4.85 1.64
N SER A 191 7.25 4.25 0.46
CA SER A 191 7.72 2.87 0.26
C SER A 191 9.24 2.77 0.18
N GLN A 192 9.95 3.90 0.09
CA GLN A 192 11.41 3.96 -0.07
C GLN A 192 12.12 4.56 1.13
N SER A 193 11.38 5.13 2.10
CA SER A 193 11.95 5.75 3.29
C SER A 193 11.14 5.48 4.56
N GLY A 194 11.80 5.74 5.69
CA GLY A 194 11.24 5.63 7.02
C GLY A 194 11.31 4.23 7.61
N LYS A 195 10.46 4.00 8.61
CA LYS A 195 10.44 2.79 9.42
C LYS A 195 9.55 1.74 8.79
N HIS A 196 10.12 0.57 8.51
CA HIS A 196 9.36 -0.54 7.93
C HIS A 196 9.59 -1.83 8.71
N PHE A 197 8.51 -2.58 8.88
CA PHE A 197 8.61 -4.02 9.12
C PHE A 197 8.93 -4.71 7.78
N ILE A 198 9.82 -5.69 7.83
CA ILE A 198 10.15 -6.56 6.70
C ILE A 198 10.11 -8.02 7.13
N LEU A 199 9.61 -8.89 6.25
CA LEU A 199 9.65 -10.34 6.39
C LEU A 199 10.52 -10.91 5.27
N LEU A 200 11.61 -11.57 5.66
CA LEU A 200 12.62 -12.09 4.77
C LEU A 200 12.70 -13.60 4.87
N LYS A 201 12.83 -14.27 3.72
CA LYS A 201 13.27 -15.67 3.65
C LYS A 201 14.78 -15.72 3.87
N HIS A 202 15.25 -16.66 4.68
CA HIS A 202 16.67 -16.96 4.76
C HIS A 202 17.21 -17.45 3.40
N PRO A 203 18.39 -16.98 2.95
CA PRO A 203 19.00 -17.49 1.73
C PRO A 203 19.42 -18.95 1.95
N VAL A 204 18.96 -19.84 1.07
CA VAL A 204 19.39 -21.24 1.00
C VAL A 204 19.89 -21.46 -0.42
N ASP A 205 21.22 -21.52 -0.58
CA ASP A 205 21.90 -21.56 -1.89
C ASP A 205 21.59 -20.34 -2.81
N GLU A 206 21.13 -19.25 -2.21
CA GLU A 206 20.81 -17.98 -2.87
C GLU A 206 21.79 -16.88 -2.41
N ALA A 207 22.10 -15.94 -3.29
CA ALA A 207 23.04 -14.84 -2.96
C ALA A 207 22.45 -13.82 -1.97
N PHE A 208 21.12 -13.64 -1.98
CA PHE A 208 20.43 -12.62 -1.20
C PHE A 208 19.18 -13.20 -0.53
N PRO A 209 18.81 -12.72 0.67
CA PRO A 209 17.51 -13.04 1.26
C PRO A 209 16.37 -12.52 0.36
N THR A 210 15.21 -13.19 0.42
CA THR A 210 14.04 -12.80 -0.37
C THR A 210 13.04 -12.01 0.48
N LEU A 211 12.72 -10.79 0.05
CA LEU A 211 11.63 -10.01 0.63
C LEU A 211 10.27 -10.60 0.22
N VAL A 212 9.52 -11.11 1.19
CA VAL A 212 8.20 -11.68 0.95
C VAL A 212 7.07 -10.82 1.49
N SER A 213 7.34 -9.93 2.45
CA SER A 213 6.38 -8.97 2.95
C SER A 213 7.05 -7.74 3.56
N SER A 214 6.37 -6.61 3.52
CA SER A 214 6.76 -5.38 4.19
C SER A 214 5.53 -4.60 4.67
N ALA A 215 5.69 -3.77 5.69
CA ALA A 215 4.68 -2.81 6.12
C ALA A 215 5.36 -1.52 6.62
N LEU A 216 4.80 -0.37 6.25
CA LEU A 216 5.21 0.93 6.78
C LEU A 216 4.71 1.06 8.21
N ILE A 217 5.60 1.45 9.13
CA ILE A 217 5.28 1.76 10.52
C ILE A 217 5.54 3.24 10.73
N GLN A 218 4.52 3.99 11.12
CA GLN A 218 4.66 5.41 11.44
C GLN A 218 4.52 5.63 12.94
N ASP A 219 5.52 6.24 13.55
CA ASP A 219 5.44 6.70 14.94
C ASP A 219 4.46 7.85 15.10
N TRP A 220 3.99 8.05 16.33
CA TRP A 220 3.15 9.20 16.68
C TRP A 220 3.80 10.55 16.34
N SER A 221 5.14 10.65 16.33
CA SER A 221 5.84 11.87 15.93
C SER A 221 5.53 12.31 14.49
N LYS A 222 5.03 11.38 13.66
CA LYS A 222 4.58 11.62 12.27
C LYS A 222 3.06 11.62 12.13
N ASN A 223 2.30 11.80 13.22
CA ASN A 223 0.83 11.71 13.22
C ASN A 223 0.13 12.64 12.23
N GLY A 224 0.72 13.81 11.92
CA GLY A 224 0.20 14.73 10.90
C GLY A 224 0.19 14.16 9.48
N THR A 225 0.85 13.03 9.25
CA THR A 225 0.88 12.29 7.98
C THR A 225 0.20 10.93 8.06
N TRP A 226 -0.46 10.62 9.19
CA TRP A 226 -1.14 9.34 9.36
C TRP A 226 -2.39 9.27 8.51
N LEU A 227 -2.58 8.15 7.81
CA LEU A 227 -3.71 7.93 6.93
C LEU A 227 -5.03 7.87 7.71
N SER A 228 -4.99 7.34 8.93
CA SER A 228 -6.10 7.26 9.88
C SER A 228 -6.75 8.60 10.19
N TYR A 229 -5.98 9.69 10.11
CA TYR A 229 -6.47 11.06 10.35
C TYR A 229 -6.67 11.86 9.04
N ALA A 230 -6.38 11.27 7.89
CA ALA A 230 -6.58 11.94 6.61
C ALA A 230 -8.08 12.11 6.31
N PRO A 231 -8.49 13.19 5.60
CA PRO A 231 -9.90 13.48 5.34
C PRO A 231 -10.74 12.31 4.79
N PRO A 232 -10.23 11.42 3.91
CA PRO A 232 -11.00 10.28 3.43
C PRO A 232 -11.35 9.25 4.52
N PHE A 233 -10.54 9.16 5.59
CA PHE A 233 -10.66 8.13 6.65
C PHE A 233 -11.13 8.70 8.01
N SER A 234 -11.38 10.00 8.06
CA SER A 234 -11.83 10.72 9.25
C SER A 234 -12.80 11.83 8.85
N ASN A 235 -14.06 11.46 8.59
CA ASN A 235 -15.15 12.39 8.29
C ASN A 235 -16.50 11.81 8.73
N GLU A 236 -17.58 12.61 8.63
CA GLU A 236 -18.92 12.25 9.09
C GLU A 236 -19.60 11.11 8.30
N GLN A 237 -19.07 10.69 7.15
CA GLN A 237 -19.58 9.53 6.41
C GLN A 237 -19.20 8.19 7.05
N TRP A 238 -18.23 8.20 7.96
CA TRP A 238 -17.80 7.01 8.68
C TRP A 238 -18.78 6.66 9.79
N HIS A 239 -19.28 5.42 9.78
CA HIS A 239 -20.07 4.90 10.89
C HIS A 239 -19.15 4.58 12.07
N TYR A 240 -19.20 5.42 13.10
CA TYR A 240 -18.49 5.19 14.36
C TYR A 240 -19.08 4.00 15.13
N CYS A 241 -18.23 3.07 15.55
CA CYS A 241 -18.68 1.79 16.14
C CYS A 241 -17.77 1.24 17.25
N LEU A 242 -17.00 2.09 17.94
CA LEU A 242 -16.23 1.65 19.11
C LEU A 242 -17.17 1.19 20.23
N SER A 243 -16.96 -0.04 20.69
CA SER A 243 -17.74 -0.68 21.74
C SER A 243 -17.35 -0.21 23.15
N ASN A 244 -18.24 -0.38 24.14
CA ASN A 244 -17.93 -0.08 25.54
C ASN A 244 -16.70 -0.85 26.05
N HIS A 245 -16.56 -2.13 25.68
CA HIS A 245 -15.36 -2.89 26.04
C HIS A 245 -14.09 -2.35 25.37
N GLY A 246 -14.21 -1.70 24.21
CA GLY A 246 -13.09 -1.00 23.58
C GLY A 246 -12.58 0.15 24.44
N TYR A 247 -13.48 0.93 25.04
CA TYR A 247 -13.11 1.95 26.04
C TYR A 247 -12.43 1.35 27.26
N ASP A 248 -12.94 0.22 27.78
CA ASP A 248 -12.34 -0.47 28.92
C ASP A 248 -10.91 -0.96 28.61
N GLU A 249 -10.69 -1.53 27.42
CA GLU A 249 -9.35 -1.96 27.00
C GLU A 249 -8.42 -0.76 26.79
N LEU A 250 -8.89 0.34 26.19
CA LEU A 250 -8.14 1.58 26.04
C LEU A 250 -7.67 2.14 27.38
N ALA A 251 -8.53 2.13 28.40
CA ALA A 251 -8.20 2.62 29.74
C ALA A 251 -7.09 1.80 30.42
N LYS A 252 -7.07 0.47 30.20
CA LYS A 252 -6.05 -0.43 30.77
C LYS A 252 -4.65 -0.20 30.22
N LEU A 253 -4.56 0.29 28.98
CA LEU A 253 -3.27 0.50 28.30
C LEU A 253 -2.49 1.70 28.85
N GLN A 254 -3.10 2.52 29.72
CA GLN A 254 -2.48 3.71 30.32
C GLN A 254 -1.93 4.66 29.26
N LEU A 255 -2.72 4.91 28.21
CA LEU A 255 -2.34 5.78 27.09
C LEU A 255 -2.63 7.25 27.37
N PHE A 256 -3.60 7.53 28.25
CA PHE A 256 -4.21 8.85 28.40
C PHE A 256 -3.96 9.48 29.77
N THR A 257 -4.13 10.79 29.86
CA THR A 257 -4.19 11.54 31.11
C THR A 257 -5.32 12.57 31.00
N PRO A 258 -6.47 12.39 31.69
CA PRO A 258 -6.81 11.30 32.62
C PRO A 258 -6.87 9.91 31.95
N PRO A 259 -6.77 8.80 32.70
CA PRO A 259 -6.57 7.45 32.14
C PRO A 259 -7.76 6.90 31.35
N THR A 260 -8.92 7.57 31.38
CA THR A 260 -10.15 7.13 30.72
C THR A 260 -10.57 8.13 29.65
N LEU A 261 -10.79 7.64 28.42
CA LEU A 261 -11.38 8.43 27.36
C LEU A 261 -12.89 8.59 27.60
N SER A 262 -13.40 9.81 27.40
CA SER A 262 -14.85 10.06 27.39
C SER A 262 -15.53 9.30 26.25
N LYS A 263 -16.80 8.92 26.45
CA LYS A 263 -17.59 8.31 25.37
C LYS A 263 -17.81 9.34 24.25
N CYS A 264 -17.56 8.91 23.02
CA CYS A 264 -17.72 9.67 21.79
C CYS A 264 -18.86 9.07 20.96
N TYR A 265 -19.36 9.85 20.00
CA TYR A 265 -20.49 9.51 19.15
C TYR A 265 -20.15 9.62 17.65
N SER A 266 -19.02 10.22 17.31
CA SER A 266 -18.48 10.26 15.95
C SER A 266 -16.98 9.96 15.93
N LEU A 267 -16.48 9.60 14.74
CA LEU A 267 -15.05 9.35 14.53
C LEU A 267 -14.21 10.64 14.67
N PRO A 268 -14.63 11.82 14.14
CA PRO A 268 -13.93 13.08 14.40
C PRO A 268 -13.87 13.46 15.89
N GLU A 269 -14.95 13.22 16.64
CA GLU A 269 -14.96 13.46 18.09
C GLU A 269 -13.98 12.52 18.81
N PHE A 270 -13.98 11.24 18.47
CA PHE A 270 -13.01 10.28 19.00
C PHE A 270 -11.57 10.73 18.73
N ASP A 271 -11.26 11.14 17.50
CA ASP A 271 -9.91 11.56 17.13
C ASP A 271 -9.45 12.79 17.90
N GLN A 272 -10.33 13.77 18.04
CA GLN A 272 -10.06 14.97 18.83
C GLN A 272 -9.79 14.62 20.29
N GLN A 273 -10.67 13.83 20.92
CA GLN A 273 -10.51 13.43 22.32
C GLN A 273 -9.26 12.58 22.54
N PHE A 274 -9.01 11.63 21.64
CA PHE A 274 -7.84 10.75 21.68
C PHE A 274 -6.56 11.59 21.63
N GLN A 275 -6.43 12.52 20.67
CA GLN A 275 -5.25 13.36 20.53
C GLN A 275 -5.07 14.32 21.72
N LEU A 276 -6.14 14.90 22.25
CA LEU A 276 -6.10 15.83 23.37
C LEU A 276 -5.63 15.16 24.67
N GLN A 277 -6.09 13.92 24.92
CA GLN A 277 -5.83 13.23 26.18
C GLN A 277 -4.60 12.30 26.14
N LEU A 278 -4.05 12.03 24.95
CA LEU A 278 -2.91 11.12 24.79
C LEU A 278 -1.64 11.65 25.46
N SER A 279 -1.12 10.88 26.43
CA SER A 279 0.17 11.14 27.08
C SER A 279 1.26 10.18 26.63
N ALA A 280 0.93 8.90 26.39
CA ALA A 280 1.91 7.86 26.01
C ALA A 280 2.16 7.78 24.49
N LYS A 281 2.64 8.88 23.88
CA LYS A 281 2.85 8.99 22.43
C LYS A 281 3.77 7.91 21.82
N HIS A 282 4.79 7.47 22.56
CA HIS A 282 5.73 6.44 22.11
C HIS A 282 5.10 5.03 22.02
N ALA A 283 3.97 4.81 22.68
CA ALA A 283 3.30 3.52 22.71
C ALA A 283 2.36 3.29 21.52
N LEU A 284 2.31 4.24 20.58
CA LEU A 284 1.43 4.22 19.41
C LEU A 284 2.22 4.20 18.11
N CYS A 285 1.72 3.41 17.16
CA CYS A 285 2.11 3.49 15.77
C CYS A 285 0.89 3.41 14.86
N GLU A 286 1.07 3.79 13.60
CA GLU A 286 0.19 3.41 12.50
C GLU A 286 0.91 2.38 11.62
N VAL A 287 0.20 1.32 11.24
CA VAL A 287 0.70 0.29 10.33
C VAL A 287 -0.04 0.41 9.01
N LEU A 288 0.69 0.71 7.94
CA LEU A 288 0.15 0.88 6.59
C LEU A 288 0.85 -0.05 5.59
N ARG A 289 0.21 -0.24 4.45
CA ARG A 289 0.82 -0.89 3.26
C ARG A 289 1.43 -2.26 3.59
N LEU A 290 0.69 -3.10 4.31
CA LEU A 290 1.11 -4.48 4.54
C LEU A 290 1.00 -5.27 3.23
N THR A 291 2.12 -5.39 2.53
CA THR A 291 2.24 -6.06 1.24
C THR A 291 2.74 -7.48 1.42
N VAL A 292 2.22 -8.42 0.64
CA VAL A 292 2.70 -9.80 0.57
C VAL A 292 2.91 -10.23 -0.88
N SER A 293 4.05 -10.87 -1.14
CA SER A 293 4.44 -11.34 -2.48
C SER A 293 4.12 -12.82 -2.68
N GLY A 294 4.12 -13.27 -3.94
CA GLY A 294 3.92 -14.68 -4.29
C GLY A 294 2.53 -15.02 -4.82
N LYS A 295 2.27 -16.31 -5.02
CA LYS A 295 0.98 -16.83 -5.53
C LYS A 295 -0.09 -16.82 -4.43
N THR A 296 -1.36 -16.99 -4.78
CA THR A 296 -2.52 -16.88 -3.86
C THR A 296 -2.33 -17.60 -2.52
N GLN A 297 -1.91 -18.87 -2.52
CA GLN A 297 -1.69 -19.62 -1.27
C GLN A 297 -0.51 -19.07 -0.44
N GLN A 298 0.54 -18.59 -1.10
CA GLN A 298 1.71 -17.99 -0.47
C GLN A 298 1.38 -16.63 0.11
N LYS A 299 0.63 -15.78 -0.61
CA LYS A 299 0.14 -14.49 -0.11
C LYS A 299 -0.59 -14.66 1.23
N LEU A 300 -1.49 -15.64 1.32
CA LEU A 300 -2.21 -15.91 2.57
C LEU A 300 -1.27 -16.35 3.70
N TYR A 301 -0.30 -17.22 3.39
CA TYR A 301 0.69 -17.66 4.37
C TYR A 301 1.56 -16.53 4.88
N PHE A 302 2.07 -15.69 3.97
CA PHE A 302 2.89 -14.54 4.35
C PHE A 302 2.09 -13.47 5.06
N LEU A 303 0.79 -13.32 4.76
CA LEU A 303 -0.07 -12.41 5.49
C LEU A 303 -0.22 -12.85 6.96
N TYR A 304 -0.44 -14.14 7.20
CA TYR A 304 -0.42 -14.73 8.54
C TYR A 304 0.93 -14.51 9.24
N LEU A 305 2.02 -14.87 8.56
CA LEU A 305 3.35 -14.86 9.17
C LEU A 305 3.86 -13.44 9.43
N ALA A 306 3.59 -12.51 8.51
CA ALA A 306 3.94 -11.10 8.63
C ALA A 306 3.24 -10.48 9.84
N GLN A 307 1.92 -10.64 10.00
CA GLN A 307 1.20 -10.14 11.16
C GLN A 307 1.76 -10.73 12.46
N LYS A 308 1.94 -12.06 12.52
CA LYS A 308 2.49 -12.75 13.70
C LYS A 308 3.87 -12.23 14.10
N LYS A 309 4.80 -12.09 13.15
CA LYS A 309 6.17 -11.62 13.41
C LYS A 309 6.22 -10.12 13.71
N MET A 310 5.45 -9.32 12.97
CA MET A 310 5.36 -7.88 13.17
C MET A 310 4.82 -7.55 14.55
N LEU A 311 3.72 -8.18 14.99
CA LEU A 311 3.17 -7.96 16.33
C LEU A 311 4.17 -8.29 17.43
N SER A 312 4.96 -9.36 17.27
CA SER A 312 6.03 -9.70 18.21
C SER A 312 7.09 -8.61 18.29
N LEU A 313 7.49 -8.05 17.14
CA LEU A 313 8.51 -6.98 17.10
C LEU A 313 7.96 -5.65 17.62
N LEU A 314 6.71 -5.31 17.30
CA LEU A 314 6.04 -4.12 17.81
C LEU A 314 5.92 -4.18 19.34
N TYR A 315 5.55 -5.33 19.89
CA TYR A 315 5.48 -5.56 21.32
C TYR A 315 6.86 -5.40 21.99
N GLN A 316 7.91 -6.00 21.41
CA GLN A 316 9.29 -5.87 21.90
C GLN A 316 9.81 -4.43 21.85
N THR A 317 9.34 -3.63 20.89
CA THR A 317 9.69 -2.21 20.74
C THR A 317 8.93 -1.31 21.73
N GLY A 318 7.92 -1.85 22.42
CA GLY A 318 7.13 -1.15 23.43
C GLY A 318 5.84 -0.51 22.91
N TYR A 319 5.42 -0.78 21.67
CA TYR A 319 4.11 -0.34 21.20
C TYR A 319 3.00 -1.12 21.91
N LYS A 320 1.98 -0.38 22.33
CA LYS A 320 0.76 -0.92 22.95
C LYS A 320 -0.37 -1.00 21.95
N MET A 321 -0.45 -0.03 21.02
CA MET A 321 -1.51 0.06 20.02
C MET A 321 -0.99 0.40 18.63
N GLY A 322 -1.58 -0.25 17.63
CA GLY A 322 -1.35 0.02 16.21
C GLY A 322 -2.63 0.48 15.52
N PHE A 323 -2.63 1.65 14.89
CA PHE A 323 -3.71 2.09 14.02
C PHE A 323 -3.62 1.38 12.67
N THR A 324 -4.78 0.96 12.15
CA THR A 324 -4.88 0.28 10.85
C THR A 324 -6.13 0.70 10.09
N ILE A 325 -6.02 0.72 8.76
CA ILE A 325 -7.15 0.79 7.83
C ILE A 325 -7.14 -0.49 7.02
N ILE A 326 -8.27 -1.21 6.99
CA ILE A 326 -8.39 -2.54 6.39
C ILE A 326 -9.67 -2.61 5.57
N ASP A 327 -9.54 -2.92 4.29
CA ASP A 327 -10.61 -3.19 3.34
C ASP A 327 -10.74 -4.69 3.01
N GLN A 328 -9.77 -5.52 3.43
CA GLN A 328 -9.76 -6.96 3.15
C GLN A 328 -10.65 -7.75 4.13
N PRO A 329 -11.79 -8.31 3.68
CA PRO A 329 -12.72 -9.00 4.58
C PRO A 329 -12.13 -10.23 5.27
N LEU A 330 -11.18 -10.91 4.61
CA LEU A 330 -10.50 -12.08 5.14
C LEU A 330 -9.75 -11.77 6.44
N ILE A 331 -8.99 -10.67 6.48
CA ILE A 331 -8.24 -10.25 7.68
C ILE A 331 -9.20 -9.97 8.83
N LEU A 332 -10.29 -9.25 8.55
CA LEU A 332 -11.29 -8.88 9.54
C LEU A 332 -12.05 -10.09 10.10
N ASN A 333 -12.30 -11.11 9.29
CA ASN A 333 -12.89 -12.36 9.74
C ASN A 333 -12.00 -13.08 10.75
N PHE A 334 -10.69 -13.08 10.52
CA PHE A 334 -9.74 -13.62 11.50
C PHE A 334 -9.74 -12.80 12.79
N TYR A 335 -9.73 -11.47 12.71
CA TYR A 335 -9.78 -10.59 13.90
C TYR A 335 -11.04 -10.78 14.74
N LYS A 336 -12.19 -10.98 14.10
CA LYS A 336 -13.43 -11.34 14.79
C LYS A 336 -13.29 -12.68 15.53
N ALA A 337 -12.63 -13.67 14.92
CA ALA A 337 -12.47 -15.01 15.49
C ALA A 337 -11.52 -15.06 16.69
N ILE A 338 -10.46 -14.25 16.72
CA ILE A 338 -9.48 -14.23 17.82
C ILE A 338 -9.91 -13.41 19.05
N GLY A 339 -11.03 -12.69 18.93
CA GLY A 339 -11.70 -12.03 20.04
C GLY A 339 -11.79 -10.51 19.87
N PRO A 340 -12.92 -9.90 20.29
CA PRO A 340 -13.23 -8.50 20.02
C PRO A 340 -12.34 -7.49 20.77
N LYS A 341 -11.52 -7.96 21.71
CA LYS A 341 -10.56 -7.12 22.46
C LYS A 341 -9.22 -6.98 21.76
N ALA A 342 -8.87 -7.92 20.87
CA ALA A 342 -7.60 -7.91 20.16
C ALA A 342 -7.59 -6.85 19.04
N TYR A 343 -8.71 -6.74 18.32
CA TYR A 343 -8.93 -5.70 17.32
C TYR A 343 -10.14 -4.84 17.72
N LEU A 344 -9.89 -3.58 18.06
CA LEU A 344 -10.93 -2.62 18.39
C LEU A 344 -11.36 -1.91 17.10
N GLN A 345 -12.58 -2.14 16.66
CA GLN A 345 -13.14 -1.44 15.50
C GLN A 345 -13.54 -0.02 15.91
N LEU A 346 -13.02 0.99 15.21
CA LEU A 346 -13.35 2.40 15.44
C LEU A 346 -14.49 2.86 14.54
N GLY A 347 -14.41 2.52 13.25
CA GLY A 347 -15.39 2.94 12.26
C GLY A 347 -15.39 2.09 11.02
N SER A 348 -16.47 2.17 10.24
CA SER A 348 -16.59 1.56 8.91
C SER A 348 -17.22 2.52 7.90
N CYS A 349 -16.79 2.45 6.64
CA CYS A 349 -17.32 3.24 5.55
C CYS A 349 -17.23 2.48 4.21
N ASP A 350 -18.25 2.60 3.35
CA ASP A 350 -18.17 2.19 1.95
C ASP A 350 -17.61 3.33 1.11
N LEU A 351 -16.28 3.38 1.00
CA LEU A 351 -15.57 4.45 0.28
C LEU A 351 -15.91 4.48 -1.22
N ASN A 352 -16.19 3.32 -1.81
CA ASN A 352 -16.35 3.17 -3.25
C ASN A 352 -17.81 3.07 -3.70
N GLY A 353 -18.77 2.97 -2.78
CA GLY A 353 -20.20 2.77 -3.07
C GLY A 353 -20.49 1.41 -3.71
N ASN A 354 -19.65 0.41 -3.46
CA ASN A 354 -19.75 -0.93 -4.03
C ASN A 354 -20.19 -1.99 -2.99
N ASN A 355 -20.72 -1.54 -1.85
CA ASN A 355 -21.09 -2.32 -0.68
C ASN A 355 -19.93 -3.03 0.03
N LEU A 356 -18.66 -2.73 -0.32
CA LEU A 356 -17.49 -3.22 0.40
C LEU A 356 -17.10 -2.21 1.48
N GLN A 357 -17.15 -2.64 2.74
CA GLN A 357 -16.82 -1.81 3.87
C GLN A 357 -15.30 -1.76 4.09
N THR A 358 -14.76 -0.55 4.17
CA THR A 358 -13.42 -0.28 4.72
C THR A 358 -13.56 -0.01 6.21
N TYR A 359 -12.64 -0.56 7.00
CA TYR A 359 -12.67 -0.47 8.45
C TYR A 359 -11.44 0.24 8.97
N ARG A 360 -11.66 1.18 9.88
CA ARG A 360 -10.61 1.77 10.69
C ARG A 360 -10.66 1.13 12.06
N GLY A 361 -9.51 0.75 12.59
CA GLY A 361 -9.44 0.09 13.87
C GLY A 361 -8.06 0.14 14.51
N LEU A 362 -7.97 -0.53 15.65
CA LEU A 362 -6.80 -0.55 16.50
C LEU A 362 -6.42 -1.98 16.83
N TRP A 363 -5.18 -2.35 16.56
CA TRP A 363 -4.57 -3.52 17.17
C TRP A 363 -4.19 -3.21 18.61
N ASN A 364 -4.78 -3.95 19.55
CA ASN A 364 -4.16 -4.12 20.86
C ASN A 364 -2.99 -5.10 20.70
N ILE A 365 -1.77 -4.57 20.66
CA ILE A 365 -0.58 -5.32 20.23
C ILE A 365 -0.34 -6.55 21.10
N GLU A 366 -0.52 -6.44 22.42
CA GLU A 366 -0.36 -7.55 23.36
C GLU A 366 -1.42 -8.63 23.14
N LEU A 367 -2.70 -8.26 23.08
CA LEU A 367 -3.78 -9.23 22.91
C LEU A 367 -3.74 -9.90 21.53
N MET A 368 -3.37 -9.16 20.48
CA MET A 368 -3.14 -9.71 19.15
C MET A 368 -1.97 -10.70 19.15
N LEU A 369 -0.85 -10.36 19.80
CA LEU A 369 0.31 -11.25 19.94
C LEU A 369 -0.07 -12.55 20.67
N LEU A 370 -0.80 -12.46 21.78
CA LEU A 370 -1.28 -13.63 22.53
C LEU A 370 -2.19 -14.51 21.68
N ALA A 371 -3.07 -13.92 20.87
CA ALA A 371 -3.92 -14.65 19.94
C ALA A 371 -3.09 -15.38 18.86
N PHE A 372 -2.17 -14.69 18.20
CA PHE A 372 -1.29 -15.29 17.18
C PHE A 372 -0.35 -16.35 17.77
N GLY A 373 0.02 -16.24 19.05
CA GLY A 373 0.81 -17.25 19.76
C GLY A 373 0.09 -18.60 19.91
N ARG A 374 -1.24 -18.62 19.81
CA ARG A 374 -2.07 -19.83 19.94
C ARG A 374 -2.55 -20.39 18.61
N VAL A 375 -2.23 -19.73 17.50
CA VAL A 375 -2.75 -20.04 16.16
C VAL A 375 -1.60 -20.39 15.23
N ASN A 376 -1.61 -21.61 14.69
CA ASN A 376 -0.74 -21.97 13.56
C ASN A 376 -1.40 -21.59 12.22
N PHE A 377 -0.69 -21.75 11.10
CA PHE A 377 -1.26 -21.40 9.79
C PHE A 377 -2.51 -22.22 9.41
N HIS A 378 -2.60 -23.48 9.84
CA HIS A 378 -3.78 -24.30 9.58
C HIS A 378 -5.02 -23.74 10.31
N ASP A 379 -4.86 -23.34 11.57
CA ASP A 379 -5.93 -22.73 12.36
C ASP A 379 -6.33 -21.36 11.79
N TYR A 380 -5.36 -20.55 11.38
CA TYR A 380 -5.61 -19.29 10.68
C TYR A 380 -6.48 -19.50 9.44
N ARG A 381 -6.14 -20.48 8.58
CA ARG A 381 -6.95 -20.83 7.41
C ARG A 381 -8.35 -21.33 7.77
N ARG A 382 -8.51 -22.04 8.88
CA ARG A 382 -9.82 -22.53 9.34
C ARG A 382 -10.73 -21.36 9.69
N CYS A 383 -10.25 -20.39 10.46
CA CYS A 383 -11.00 -19.18 10.84
C CYS A 383 -11.49 -18.38 9.63
N LEU A 384 -10.74 -18.41 8.51
CA LEU A 384 -11.14 -17.74 7.28
C LEU A 384 -12.28 -18.45 6.54
N ARG A 385 -12.38 -19.78 6.65
CA ARG A 385 -13.38 -20.59 5.93
C ARG A 385 -14.75 -20.64 6.63
N GLU A 386 -14.78 -20.43 7.93
CA GLU A 386 -16.03 -20.46 8.72
C GLU A 386 -16.95 -19.26 8.38
N ASN A 387 -16.45 -18.25 7.66
CA ASN A 387 -17.23 -17.17 7.07
C ASN A 387 -17.40 -17.37 5.54
N LYS A 388 -18.45 -18.10 5.13
CA LYS A 388 -18.75 -18.58 3.77
C LYS A 388 -18.91 -17.52 2.65
N ASN A 389 -18.68 -16.23 2.90
CA ASN A 389 -18.96 -15.14 1.95
C ASN A 389 -17.72 -14.48 1.32
N THR A 390 -16.54 -15.09 1.40
CA THR A 390 -15.32 -14.53 0.76
C THR A 390 -14.92 -15.36 -0.45
N ALA A 391 -15.09 -14.78 -1.65
CA ALA A 391 -14.48 -15.29 -2.88
C ALA A 391 -12.95 -15.07 -2.79
N TRP A 392 -12.19 -16.03 -3.32
CA TRP A 392 -10.72 -16.10 -3.27
C TRP A 392 -10.05 -15.42 -4.46
#